data_AF-K2CXN3-F1
#
_entry.id   AF-K2CXN3-F1
#
_cell.length_a   1.000
_cell.length_b   1.000
_cell.length_c   1.000
_cell.angle_alpha   90.00
_cell.angle_beta   90.00
_cell.angle_gamma   90.00
#
_symmetry.space_group_name_H-M   'P 1'
#
loop_
_entity.id
_entity.type
_entity.pdbx_description
1 polymer ?
#
loop_
_entity_poly.entity_id
_entity_poly.type
_entity_poly.pdbx_seq_one_letter_code
_entity_poly.pdbx_strand_id
1 'polypeptide(L)'
;MENIKAGCSFHQYMKKIILFIDTTDREKAKISLSLGGKKKNIEEKKKNLSSQIVLGLISKILKENKIEPRQLTEIKVSRGPGSFTGIRVGISIANALGYSLNIPVNGKRQIASPRYK
;
A
#
# COMPACT_ATOMS: atom_id res chain seq x y z
N MET A 1 -44.63 7.46 -18.80
CA MET A 1 -44.30 6.93 -17.48
C MET A 1 -43.18 5.91 -17.69
N GLU A 2 -41.98 6.42 -18.00
CA GLU A 2 -40.88 6.66 -17.03
C GLU A 2 -40.29 5.33 -16.54
N ASN A 3 -39.12 4.96 -17.08
CA ASN A 3 -37.80 5.06 -16.43
C ASN A 3 -37.51 3.74 -15.67
N ILE A 4 -36.40 2.99 -15.82
CA ILE A 4 -34.99 3.36 -16.04
C ILE A 4 -34.25 2.18 -16.71
N LYS A 5 -33.58 2.44 -17.83
CA LYS A 5 -32.38 1.71 -18.24
C LYS A 5 -31.24 2.08 -17.29
N ALA A 6 -30.74 1.15 -16.47
CA ALA A 6 -29.45 1.32 -15.78
C ALA A 6 -28.79 -0.02 -15.38
N GLY A 7 -28.95 -1.08 -16.18
CA GLY A 7 -28.18 -2.32 -16.02
C GLY A 7 -26.75 -2.25 -16.57
N CYS A 8 -26.24 -1.05 -16.93
CA CYS A 8 -25.12 -0.89 -17.86
C CYS A 8 -23.84 -0.24 -17.29
N SER A 9 -23.60 -0.13 -15.97
CA SER A 9 -22.32 0.50 -15.51
C SER A 9 -21.78 0.13 -14.11
N PHE A 10 -22.33 -0.89 -13.44
CA PHE A 10 -22.09 -1.07 -12.00
C PHE A 10 -20.66 -1.50 -11.61
N HIS A 11 -19.91 -2.11 -12.51
CA HIS A 11 -18.53 -2.58 -12.25
C HIS A 11 -17.46 -1.72 -12.93
N GLN A 12 -17.87 -0.67 -13.66
CA GLN A 12 -17.01 -0.04 -14.66
C GLN A 12 -15.98 0.95 -14.10
N TYR A 13 -16.04 1.35 -12.82
CA TYR A 13 -15.06 2.28 -12.24
C TYR A 13 -14.82 2.10 -10.73
N MET A 14 -14.60 0.89 -10.21
CA MET A 14 -13.99 0.77 -8.88
C MET A 14 -12.60 1.39 -8.93
N LYS A 15 -12.51 2.65 -8.49
CA LYS A 15 -11.31 3.47 -8.52
C LYS A 15 -10.29 2.79 -7.61
N LYS A 16 -9.39 1.98 -8.20
CA LYS A 16 -8.35 1.28 -7.43
C LYS A 16 -7.48 2.31 -6.71
N ILE A 17 -7.45 2.17 -5.39
CA ILE A 17 -6.55 2.90 -4.51
C ILE A 17 -5.52 1.92 -3.99
N ILE A 18 -4.27 2.08 -4.42
CA ILE A 18 -3.21 1.11 -4.13
C ILE A 18 -2.09 1.79 -3.36
N LEU A 19 -1.77 1.25 -2.18
CA LEU A 19 -0.63 1.66 -1.37
C LEU A 19 0.59 0.82 -1.73
N PHE A 20 1.72 1.45 -2.01
CA PHE A 20 2.99 0.78 -2.28
C PHE A 20 3.96 1.05 -1.13
N ILE A 21 4.57 0.00 -0.60
CA ILE A 21 5.54 0.04 0.48
C ILE A 21 6.86 -0.53 -0.03
N ASP A 22 7.89 0.31 -0.11
CA ASP A 22 9.25 -0.12 -0.37
C ASP A 22 10.17 0.28 0.78
N THR A 23 10.78 -0.75 1.36
CA THR A 23 11.70 -0.67 2.51
C THR A 23 12.89 -1.59 2.28
N THR A 24 13.19 -1.98 1.04
CA THR A 24 14.31 -2.90 0.74
C THR A 24 15.67 -2.29 1.02
N ASP A 25 15.73 -0.96 1.16
CA ASP A 25 16.91 -0.20 1.54
C ASP A 25 16.91 0.03 3.07
N ARG A 26 18.04 -0.24 3.73
CA ARG A 26 18.16 -0.12 5.19
C ARG A 26 17.98 1.32 5.66
N GLU A 27 18.31 2.29 4.83
CA GLU A 27 18.33 3.70 5.22
C GLU A 27 17.27 4.54 4.51
N LYS A 28 16.34 3.90 3.80
CA LYS A 28 15.34 4.60 2.99
C LYS A 28 14.02 3.83 2.96
N ALA A 29 12.94 4.53 3.30
CA ALA A 29 11.59 4.08 3.01
C ALA A 29 10.97 4.93 1.91
N LYS A 30 10.27 4.27 1.00
CA LYS A 30 9.49 4.91 -0.06
C LYS A 30 8.07 4.39 -0.01
N ILE A 31 7.13 5.29 0.21
CA ILE A 31 5.70 5.01 0.17
C ILE A 31 5.11 5.66 -1.08
N SER A 32 4.21 4.97 -1.75
CA SER A 32 3.48 5.57 -2.87
C SER A 32 2.00 5.26 -2.80
N LEU A 33 1.18 6.20 -3.24
CA LEU A 33 -0.27 6.05 -3.33
C LEU A 33 -0.69 6.20 -4.79
N SER A 34 -1.37 5.21 -5.33
CA SER A 34 -1.98 5.29 -6.67
C SER A 34 -3.48 5.53 -6.54
N LEU A 35 -3.98 6.56 -7.22
CA LEU A 35 -5.37 6.98 -7.26
C LEU A 35 -5.81 7.11 -8.72
N GLY A 36 -6.53 6.12 -9.25
CA GLY A 36 -7.04 6.16 -10.63
C GLY A 36 -5.94 6.42 -11.68
N GLY A 37 -4.81 5.73 -11.56
CA GLY A 37 -3.66 5.85 -12.47
C GLY A 37 -2.67 6.98 -12.13
N LYS A 38 -3.05 7.98 -11.33
CA LYS A 38 -2.10 8.98 -10.82
C LYS A 38 -1.35 8.42 -9.62
N LYS A 39 -0.04 8.69 -9.53
CA LYS A 39 0.80 8.21 -8.44
C LYS A 39 1.42 9.39 -7.67
N LYS A 40 1.34 9.34 -6.34
CA LYS A 40 2.06 10.24 -5.43
C LYS A 40 3.07 9.43 -4.63
N ASN A 41 4.23 10.00 -4.37
CA ASN A 41 5.32 9.33 -3.66
C ASN A 41 5.78 10.22 -2.51
N ILE A 42 6.13 9.59 -1.39
CA ILE A 42 6.91 10.19 -0.31
C ILE A 42 8.06 9.26 0.01
N GLU A 43 9.23 9.83 0.29
CA GLU A 43 10.40 9.09 0.71
C GLU A 43 11.04 9.76 1.91
N GLU A 44 11.67 8.95 2.75
CA GLU A 44 12.47 9.43 3.87
C GLU A 44 13.76 8.62 3.96
N LYS A 45 14.87 9.32 4.17
CA LYS A 45 16.17 8.73 4.43
C LYS A 45 16.49 8.83 5.93
N LYS A 46 16.65 7.69 6.58
CA LYS A 46 16.93 7.56 8.01
C LYS A 46 17.84 6.36 8.25
N LYS A 47 18.96 6.57 8.94
CA LYS A 47 19.98 5.56 9.25
C LYS A 47 19.42 4.28 9.92
N ASN A 48 18.35 4.43 10.69
CA ASN A 48 17.64 3.36 11.38
C ASN A 48 16.17 3.36 10.95
N LEU A 49 15.85 2.64 9.89
CA LEU A 49 14.47 2.51 9.45
C LEU A 49 13.68 1.61 10.42
N SER A 50 12.68 2.18 11.08
CA SER A 50 11.76 1.47 11.97
C SER A 50 10.33 1.43 11.41
N SER A 51 9.50 0.57 11.98
CA SER A 51 8.08 0.52 11.64
C SER A 51 7.36 1.85 11.90
N GLN A 52 7.72 2.59 12.96
CA GLN A 52 7.11 3.90 13.24
C GLN A 52 7.34 4.91 12.12
N ILE A 53 8.54 4.95 11.54
CA ILE A 53 8.86 5.85 10.42
C ILE A 53 7.97 5.49 9.22
N VAL A 54 7.92 4.20 8.87
CA VAL A 54 7.13 3.72 7.73
C VAL A 54 5.64 4.00 7.93
N LEU A 55 5.10 3.74 9.12
CA LEU A 55 3.70 4.04 9.46
C LEU A 55 3.40 5.54 9.45
N GLY A 56 4.35 6.37 9.88
CA GLY A 56 4.27 7.83 9.79
C GLY A 56 4.17 8.31 8.35
N LEU A 57 4.97 7.76 7.44
CA LEU A 57 4.92 8.06 6.01
C LEU A 57 3.59 7.63 5.37
N ILE A 58 3.08 6.45 5.73
CA ILE A 58 1.77 5.96 5.28
C ILE A 58 0.66 6.90 5.76
N SER A 59 0.65 7.26 7.04
CA SER A 59 -0.34 8.20 7.60
C SER A 59 -0.27 9.56 6.89
N LYS A 60 0.94 10.09 6.68
CA LYS A 60 1.18 11.36 6.01
C LYS A 60 0.64 11.36 4.57
N ILE A 61 1.00 10.37 3.75
CA ILE A 61 0.54 10.34 2.35
C ILE A 61 -0.97 10.14 2.23
N LEU A 62 -1.58 9.36 3.12
CA LEU A 62 -3.04 9.18 3.14
C LEU A 62 -3.75 10.50 3.53
N LYS A 63 -3.26 11.18 4.57
CA LYS A 63 -3.80 12.46 5.04
C LYS A 63 -3.67 13.56 3.97
N GLU A 64 -2.51 13.70 3.35
CA GLU A 64 -2.26 14.68 2.28
C GLU A 64 -3.19 14.49 1.08
N ASN A 65 -3.62 13.25 0.81
CA ASN A 65 -4.54 12.93 -0.29
C ASN A 65 -6.00 12.77 0.16
N LYS A 66 -6.31 13.06 1.43
CA LYS A 66 -7.66 12.93 2.03
C LYS A 66 -8.27 11.54 1.83
N ILE A 67 -7.44 10.51 1.99
CA ILE A 67 -7.84 9.10 1.85
C ILE A 67 -7.89 8.46 3.23
N GLU A 68 -9.01 7.84 3.56
CA GLU A 68 -9.13 6.99 4.73
C GLU A 68 -8.49 5.61 4.46
N PRO A 69 -7.87 4.97 5.47
CA PRO A 69 -7.29 3.64 5.30
C PRO A 69 -8.26 2.60 4.70
N ARG A 70 -9.55 2.67 5.06
CA ARG A 70 -10.59 1.75 4.56
C ARG A 70 -10.91 1.90 3.07
N GLN A 71 -10.49 3.00 2.44
CA GLN A 71 -10.64 3.21 1.01
C GLN A 71 -9.50 2.56 0.20
N LEU A 72 -8.43 2.09 0.86
CA LEU A 72 -7.41 1.28 0.21
C LEU A 72 -8.04 0.00 -0.33
N THR A 73 -7.69 -0.35 -1.56
CA THR A 73 -8.21 -1.54 -2.25
C THR A 73 -7.16 -2.66 -2.35
N GLU A 74 -5.88 -2.30 -2.25
CA GLU A 74 -4.76 -3.24 -2.30
C GLU A 74 -3.52 -2.60 -1.66
N ILE A 75 -2.67 -3.44 -1.06
CA ILE A 75 -1.33 -3.06 -0.64
C ILE A 75 -0.32 -3.83 -1.49
N LYS A 76 0.66 -3.12 -2.03
CA LYS A 76 1.81 -3.71 -2.70
C LYS A 76 3.06 -3.45 -1.88
N VAL A 77 3.87 -4.48 -1.68
CA VAL A 77 5.10 -4.40 -0.91
C VAL A 77 6.24 -5.05 -1.64
N SER A 78 7.38 -4.38 -1.71
CA SER A 78 8.63 -4.92 -2.25
C SER A 78 9.08 -6.10 -1.37
N ARG A 79 9.18 -7.29 -1.96
CA ARG A 79 9.51 -8.52 -1.24
C ARG A 79 11.01 -8.79 -1.14
N GLY A 80 11.84 -7.91 -1.68
CA GLY A 80 13.27 -8.12 -1.89
C GLY A 80 13.62 -8.42 -3.36
N PRO A 81 14.92 -8.63 -3.67
CA PRO A 81 16.04 -8.67 -2.74
C PRO A 81 16.34 -7.30 -2.08
N GLY A 82 17.03 -7.30 -0.93
CA GLY A 82 17.28 -6.09 -0.13
C GLY A 82 17.71 -6.38 1.31
N SER A 83 17.76 -5.33 2.13
CA SER A 83 18.07 -5.40 3.57
C SER A 83 17.13 -6.36 4.29
N PHE A 84 17.71 -7.31 5.03
CA PHE A 84 16.95 -8.29 5.82
C PHE A 84 15.95 -7.61 6.77
N THR A 85 16.41 -6.61 7.53
CA THR A 85 15.56 -5.81 8.41
C THR A 85 14.50 -5.05 7.63
N GLY A 86 14.91 -4.38 6.56
CA GLY A 86 14.03 -3.54 5.74
C GLY A 86 12.87 -4.34 5.15
N ILE A 87 13.17 -5.45 4.47
CA ILE A 87 12.17 -6.36 3.90
C ILE A 87 11.18 -6.83 4.97
N ARG A 88 11.65 -7.25 6.15
CA ARG A 88 10.75 -7.71 7.21
C ARG A 88 9.86 -6.59 7.73
N VAL A 89 10.37 -5.37 7.87
CA VAL A 89 9.55 -4.21 8.28
C VAL A 89 8.43 -3.97 7.28
N GLY A 90 8.75 -3.83 5.99
CA GLY A 90 7.74 -3.57 4.96
C GLY A 90 6.69 -4.66 4.88
N ILE A 91 7.10 -5.93 4.86
CA ILE A 91 6.19 -7.07 4.74
C ILE A 91 5.29 -7.20 5.98
N SER A 92 5.84 -7.00 7.18
CA SER A 92 5.05 -7.07 8.42
C SER A 92 3.94 -6.01 8.43
N ILE A 93 4.27 -4.77 8.04
CA ILE A 93 3.30 -3.68 7.94
C ILE A 93 2.25 -3.99 6.86
N ALA A 94 2.68 -4.42 5.68
CA ALA A 94 1.77 -4.73 4.58
C ALA A 94 0.77 -5.84 4.96
N ASN A 95 1.25 -6.91 5.59
CA ASN A 95 0.41 -8.01 6.03
C ASN A 95 -0.56 -7.59 7.14
N ALA A 96 -0.09 -6.82 8.13
CA ALA A 96 -0.93 -6.33 9.22
C ALA A 96 -2.06 -5.42 8.70
N LEU A 97 -1.73 -4.48 7.81
CA LEU A 97 -2.72 -3.60 7.18
C LEU A 97 -3.67 -4.39 6.26
N GLY A 98 -3.15 -5.29 5.44
CA GLY A 98 -3.95 -6.12 4.55
C GLY A 98 -4.95 -6.99 5.29
N TYR A 99 -4.51 -7.62 6.40
CA TYR A 99 -5.36 -8.38 7.30
C TYR A 99 -6.41 -7.48 7.97
N SER A 100 -5.99 -6.37 8.58
CA SER A 100 -6.90 -5.46 9.30
C SER A 100 -7.96 -4.81 8.40
N LEU A 101 -7.63 -4.55 7.13
CA LEU A 101 -8.54 -3.92 6.17
C LEU A 101 -9.27 -4.94 5.30
N ASN A 102 -8.96 -6.23 5.43
CA ASN A 102 -9.49 -7.31 4.59
C ASN A 102 -9.26 -7.06 3.08
N ILE A 103 -8.06 -6.62 2.72
CA ILE A 103 -7.65 -6.32 1.33
C ILE A 103 -6.43 -7.14 0.90
N PRO A 104 -6.28 -7.43 -0.39
CA PRO A 104 -5.14 -8.19 -0.88
C PRO A 104 -3.80 -7.45 -0.65
N VAL A 105 -2.77 -8.25 -0.37
CA VAL A 105 -1.36 -7.86 -0.36
C VAL A 105 -0.67 -8.52 -1.55
N ASN A 106 -0.06 -7.73 -2.44
CA ASN A 106 0.57 -8.23 -3.67
C ASN A 106 -0.37 -9.14 -4.49
N GLY A 107 -1.63 -8.73 -4.65
CA GLY A 107 -2.66 -9.48 -5.38
C GLY A 107 -3.18 -10.74 -4.68
N LYS A 108 -2.81 -11.01 -3.42
CA LYS A 108 -3.24 -12.22 -2.70
C LYS A 108 -3.83 -11.89 -1.33
N ARG A 109 -4.80 -12.67 -0.86
CA ARG A 109 -5.33 -12.57 0.52
C ARG A 109 -4.52 -13.37 1.56
N GLN A 110 -3.46 -14.05 1.12
CA GLN A 110 -2.51 -14.73 2.00
C GLN A 110 -1.42 -13.78 2.50
N ILE A 111 -0.74 -14.18 3.58
CA ILE A 111 0.44 -13.49 4.12
C ILE A 111 1.54 -13.43 3.04
N ALA A 112 2.05 -12.24 2.75
CA ALA A 112 3.22 -12.05 1.89
C ALA A 112 4.49 -12.48 2.63
N SER A 113 5.38 -13.20 1.95
CA SER A 113 6.63 -13.70 2.53
C SER A 113 7.87 -13.01 1.92
N PRO A 114 8.92 -12.75 2.73
CA PRO A 114 10.18 -12.18 2.25
C PRO A 114 10.84 -13.06 1.21
N ARG A 115 11.58 -12.42 0.29
CA ARG A 115 12.50 -13.08 -0.63
C ARG A 115 13.91 -12.58 -0.31
N TYR A 116 14.69 -13.48 0.27
CA TYR A 116 16.10 -13.25 0.52
C TYR A 116 16.91 -13.55 -0.75
N LYS A 117 18.15 -13.04 -0.80
CA LYS A 117 19.15 -13.54 -1.75
C LYS A 117 19.71 -14.85 -1.21
#